data_AF-A0A4V5TL06-F1
#
_entry.id   AF-A0A4V5TL06-F1
#
_cell.length_a   1.000
_cell.length_b   1.000
_cell.length_c   1.000
_cell.angle_alpha   90.00
_cell.angle_beta   90.00
_cell.angle_gamma   90.00
#
_symmetry.space_group_name_H-M   'P 1'
#
loop_
_entity.id
_entity.type
_entity.pdbx_description
1 polymer ?
#
loop_
_entity_poly.entity_id
_entity_poly.type
_entity_poly.pdbx_seq_one_letter_code
_entity_poly.pdbx_strand_id
1 'polypeptide(L)' 'MFKYWFIFLIVLVTQTMFIFFWAEHVWLYKFVNGGVGGTITEQINPVFWQLLIGEVIVFLLLMIFNRYKFAFKK' A
#
# COMPACT_ATOMS: atom_id res chain seq x y z
N MET A 1 -4.36 -20.09 6.37
CA MET A 1 -4.64 -18.87 5.58
C MET A 1 -4.65 -17.62 6.44
N PHE A 2 -5.32 -17.63 7.61
CA PHE A 2 -5.37 -16.49 8.53
C PHE A 2 -4.01 -15.86 8.86
N LYS A 3 -2.97 -16.66 9.14
CA LYS A 3 -1.60 -16.16 9.37
C LYS A 3 -1.02 -15.33 8.21
N TYR A 4 -1.26 -15.72 6.96
CA TYR A 4 -0.77 -15.00 5.78
C TYR A 4 -1.56 -13.72 5.53
N TRP A 5 -2.86 -13.76 5.79
CA TRP A 5 -3.71 -12.57 5.76
C TRP A 5 -3.31 -11.55 6.81
N PHE A 6 -2.99 -11.99 8.03
CA PHE A 6 -2.54 -11.12 9.10
C PHE A 6 -1.18 -10.47 8.80
N ILE A 7 -0.20 -11.25 8.30
CA ILE A 7 1.10 -10.72 7.87
C ILE A 7 0.90 -9.71 6.73
N PHE A 8 0.07 -10.04 5.74
CA PHE A 8 -0.24 -9.13 4.64
C PHE A 8 -0.83 -7.80 5.14
N LEU A 9 -1.77 -7.87 6.09
CA LEU A 9 -2.39 -6.67 6.65
C LEU A 9 -1.37 -5.79 7.38
N ILE A 10 -0.45 -6.38 8.15
CA ILE A 10 0.64 -5.63 8.80
C ILE A 10 1.52 -4.95 7.75
N VAL A 11 1.91 -5.67 6.68
CA VAL A 11 2.74 -5.12 5.61
C VAL A 11 2.02 -3.95 4.92
N LEU A 12 0.75 -4.13 4.57
CA LEU A 12 -0.06 -3.12 3.90
C LEU A 12 -0.20 -1.83 4.73
N VAL A 13 -0.48 -1.98 6.02
CA VAL A 13 -0.58 -0.83 6.95
C VAL A 13 0.77 -0.14 7.10
N THR A 14 1.84 -0.91 7.25
CA THR A 14 3.20 -0.36 7.41
C THR A 14 3.62 0.42 6.16
N GLN A 15 3.43 -0.13 4.96
CA GLN A 15 3.72 0.56 3.69
C GLN A 15 2.90 1.83 3.55
N THR A 16 1.61 1.79 3.92
CA THR A 16 0.72 2.94 3.86
C THR A 16 1.21 4.06 4.81
N MET A 17 1.62 3.71 6.04
CA MET A 17 2.24 4.67 6.97
C MET A 17 3.52 5.29 6.40
N PHE A 18 4.40 4.49 5.79
CA PHE A 18 5.62 5.00 5.15
C PHE A 18 5.34 5.96 3.99
N ILE A 19 4.30 5.71 3.20
CA ILE A 19 3.88 6.63 2.13
C ILE A 19 3.45 7.98 2.72
N PHE A 20 2.69 7.97 3.82
CA PHE A 20 2.28 9.21 4.48
C PHE A 20 3.47 9.96 5.10
N PHE A 21 4.40 9.27 5.77
CA PHE A 21 5.61 9.91 6.31
C PHE A 21 6.49 10.49 5.22
N TRP A 22 6.63 9.80 4.08
CA TRP A 22 7.36 10.34 2.93
C TRP A 22 6.67 11.58 2.37
N ALA A 23 5.35 11.55 2.21
CA ALA A 23 4.57 12.68 1.72
C ALA A 23 4.66 13.88 2.65
N GLU A 24 4.61 13.66 3.96
CA GLU A 24 4.79 14.69 4.98
C GLU A 24 6.20 15.29 4.91
N HIS A 25 7.24 14.47 4.78
CA HIS A 25 8.61 14.95 4.64
C HIS A 25 8.79 15.82 3.40
N VAL A 26 8.27 15.39 2.25
CA VAL A 26 8.32 16.16 1.00
C VAL A 26 7.51 17.46 1.11
N TRP A 27 6.34 17.41 1.76
CA TRP A 27 5.50 18.57 1.98
C TRP A 27 6.19 19.61 2.87
N LEU A 28 6.76 19.19 4.01
CA LEU A 28 7.54 20.04 4.90
C LEU A 28 8.75 20.65 4.17
N TYR A 29 9.46 19.85 3.37
CA TYR A 29 10.58 20.34 2.57
C TYR A 29 10.16 21.44 1.59
N LYS A 30 9.02 21.29 0.90
CA LYS A 30 8.49 22.32 -0.01
C LYS A 30 8.02 23.56 0.76
N PHE A 31 7.38 23.36 1.91
CA PHE A 31 6.90 24.43 2.77
C PHE A 31 8.03 25.33 3.28
N VAL A 32 9.14 24.74 3.74
CA VAL A 32 10.32 25.48 4.22
C VAL A 32 11.03 26.25 3.10
N ASN A 33 10.94 25.78 1.85
CA ASN A 33 11.55 26.41 0.68
C ASN A 33 10.63 27.42 -0.05
N GLY A 34 9.59 27.94 0.62
CA GLY A 34 8.70 28.95 0.07
C GLY A 34 7.66 28.41 -0.92
N GLY A 35 7.52 27.10 -1.05
CA GLY A 35 6.45 26.47 -1.81
C GLY A 35 5.14 26.52 -1.02
N VAL A 36 4.20 27.37 -1.45
CA VAL A 36 2.87 27.46 -0.83
C VAL A 36 1.83 26.85 -1.76
N GLY A 37 1.17 25.79 -1.30
CA GLY A 37 -0.06 25.28 -1.90
C GLY A 37 -0.13 23.76 -1.99
N GLY A 38 -1.14 23.19 -1.34
CA GLY A 38 -1.55 21.80 -1.51
C GLY A 38 -1.60 20.99 -0.20
N THR A 39 -2.37 19.92 -0.23
CA THR A 39 -2.47 18.95 0.86
C THR A 39 -1.30 17.95 0.83
N ILE A 40 -0.98 17.33 1.98
CA ILE A 40 0.04 16.26 2.07
C ILE A 40 -0.24 15.16 1.02
N THR A 41 -1.52 14.86 0.79
CA THR A 41 -1.98 13.87 -0.19
C THR A 41 -1.62 14.20 -1.63
N GLU A 42 -1.48 15.48 -2.00
CA GLU A 42 -1.05 15.90 -3.34
C GLU A 42 0.44 15.70 -3.58
N GLN A 43 1.23 15.51 -2.52
CA GLN A 43 2.66 15.20 -2.62
C GLN A 43 2.95 13.72 -2.81
N ILE A 44 1.93 12.86 -2.66
CA ILE A 44 2.06 11.42 -2.89
C ILE A 44 2.10 11.18 -4.39
N ASN A 45 3.20 10.60 -4.88
CA ASN A 45 3.27 10.16 -6.27
C ASN A 45 2.21 9.07 -6.53
N PRO A 46 1.35 9.20 -7.55
CA PRO A 46 0.30 8.22 -7.86
C PRO A 46 0.81 6.79 -8.07
N VAL A 47 2.09 6.61 -8.43
CA VAL A 47 2.73 5.29 -8.54
C VAL A 47 2.66 4.51 -7.23
N PHE A 48 2.73 5.16 -6.06
CA PHE A 48 2.62 4.46 -4.77
C PHE A 48 1.25 3.82 -4.57
N TRP A 49 0.18 4.50 -5.01
CA TRP A 49 -1.17 3.94 -4.97
C TRP A 49 -1.34 2.77 -5.94
N GLN A 50 -0.75 2.87 -7.14
CA GLN A 50 -0.77 1.78 -8.12
C GLN A 50 -0.06 0.52 -7.59
N LEU A 51 1.07 0.69 -6.90
CA LEU A 51 1.80 -0.42 -6.27
C LEU A 51 0.98 -1.09 -5.16
N LEU A 52 0.37 -0.31 -4.26
CA LEU A 52 -0.51 -0.84 -3.20
C LEU A 52 -1.70 -1.61 -3.79
N ILE A 53 -2.35 -1.06 -4.82
CA ILE A 53 -3.47 -1.73 -5.50
C ILE A 53 -3.00 -3.03 -6.16
N GLY A 54 -1.85 -3.01 -6.85
CA GLY A 54 -1.27 -4.19 -7.47
C GLY A 54 -0.98 -5.30 -6.46
N GLU A 55 -0.42 -4.95 -5.31
CA GLU A 55 -0.15 -5.88 -4.22
C GLU A 55 -1.44 -6.52 -3.67
N VAL A 56 -2.49 -5.72 -3.45
CA VAL A 56 -3.82 -6.24 -3.03
C VAL A 56 -4.40 -7.21 -4.06
N ILE A 57 -4.33 -6.87 -5.36
CA ILE A 57 -4.83 -7.73 -6.43
C ILE A 57 -4.07 -9.06 -6.45
N VAL A 58 -2.75 -9.03 -6.43
CA VAL A 58 -1.90 -10.23 -6.43
C VAL A 58 -2.22 -11.11 -5.22
N PHE A 59 -2.36 -10.51 -4.04
CA PHE A 59 -2.69 -11.25 -2.82
C PHE A 59 -4.08 -11.92 -2.90
N LEU A 60 -5.09 -11.22 -3.42
CA LEU A 60 -6.43 -11.77 -3.62
C LEU A 60 -6.41 -12.94 -4.62
N LEU A 61 -5.68 -12.80 -5.73
CA LEU A 61 -5.51 -13.89 -6.70
C LEU A 61 -4.86 -15.12 -6.03
N LEU A 62 -3.81 -14.93 -5.24
CA LEU A 62 -3.16 -16.02 -4.50
C LEU A 62 -4.12 -16.72 -3.53
N MET A 63 -4.98 -15.96 -2.84
CA MET A 63 -6.01 -16.54 -1.97
C MET A 63 -7.02 -17.39 -2.76
N ILE A 64 -7.47 -16.89 -3.91
CA ILE A 64 -8.40 -17.58 -4.79
C ILE A 64 -7.77 -18.88 -5.32
N PHE A 65 -6.56 -18.82 -5.87
CA PHE A 65 -5.84 -19.99 -6.38
C PHE A 65 -5.61 -21.05 -5.31
N ASN A 66 -5.24 -20.65 -4.09
CA ASN A 66 -5.02 -21.58 -2.99
C ASN A 66 -6.33 -22.26 -2.55
N ARG A 67 -7.47 -21.55 -2.60
CA ARG A 67 -8.80 -22.14 -2.36
C ARG A 67 -9.16 -23.18 -3.42
N TYR A 68 -8.93 -22.88 -4.70
CA TYR A 68 -9.20 -23.84 -5.79
C TYR A 68 -8.29 -25.07 -5.74
N LYS A 69 -7.01 -24.90 -5.42
CA LYS A 69 -6.08 -26.01 -5.25
C LYS A 69 -6.51 -26.96 -4.12
N PHE A 70 -7.10 -26.42 -3.04
CA PHE A 70 -7.67 -27.23 -1.96
C PHE A 70 -8.95 -27.96 -2.37
N ALA A 71 -9.78 -27.37 -3.24
CA ALA A 71 -11.01 -27.98 -3.72
C ALA A 71 -10.76 -29.15 -4.69
N PHE A 72 -9.76 -29.05 -5.56
CA PHE A 72 -9.39 -30.11 -6.52
C PHE A 72 -8.57 -31.26 -5.92
N LYS A 73 -8.05 -31.11 -4.71
CA LYS A 73 -7.26 -32.14 -4.01
C LYS A 73 -8.11 -33.04 -3.10
N LYS A 74 -9.43 -32.85 -3.11
CA LYS A 74 -10.43 -33.63 -2.37
C LYS A 74 -11.16 -34.56 -3.32
#